data_AF-A0AAP6VTD6-F1
#
_entry.id   AF-A0AAP6VTD6-F1
#
_cell.length_a   1.000
_cell.length_b   1.000
_cell.length_c   1.000
_cell.angle_alpha   90.00
_cell.angle_beta   90.00
_cell.angle_gamma   90.00
#
_symmetry.space_group_name_H-M   'P 1'
#
loop_
_entity.id
_entity.type
_entity.pdbx_description
1 polymer ?
#
loop_
_entity_poly.entity_id
_entity_poly.type
_entity_poly.pdbx_seq_one_letter_code
_entity_poly.pdbx_strand_id
1 'polypeptide(L)'
;MNIQIRLIWQNAGIELSEATKVVFIGYSLPAADFEIRQLLSRFIRKDAKIEVVFHPTAKTEEIDRYRIFFGDRQFTEKRMTVGEYVDSLFSDTPLKPR
;
A
#
# COMPACT_ATOMS: atom_id res chain seq x y z
N MET A 1 3.18 -28.48 -0.84
CA MET A 1 3.18 -27.00 -0.63
C MET A 1 2.86 -26.74 0.83
N ASN A 2 3.59 -25.84 1.49
CA ASN A 2 3.46 -25.60 2.93
C ASN A 2 2.08 -24.97 3.26
N ILE A 3 1.27 -25.65 4.08
CA ILE A 3 -0.09 -25.22 4.45
C ILE A 3 -0.09 -23.87 5.18
N GLN A 4 0.94 -23.60 5.97
CA GLN A 4 1.08 -22.35 6.73
C GLN A 4 1.21 -21.16 5.80
N ILE A 5 2.00 -21.31 4.73
CA ILE A 5 2.14 -20.27 3.71
C ILE A 5 0.78 -19.99 3.08
N ARG A 6 0.03 -21.03 2.68
CA ARG A 6 -1.30 -20.84 2.07
C ARG A 6 -2.27 -20.07 2.96
N LEU A 7 -2.28 -20.35 4.27
CA LEU A 7 -3.12 -19.63 5.23
C LEU A 7 -2.74 -18.16 5.34
N ILE A 8 -1.44 -17.83 5.36
CA ILE A 8 -0.97 -16.45 5.36
C ILE A 8 -1.47 -15.69 4.12
N TRP A 9 -1.36 -16.30 2.94
CA TRP A 9 -1.84 -15.68 1.69
C TRP A 9 -3.36 -15.52 1.66
N GLN A 10 -4.12 -16.49 2.18
CA GLN A 10 -5.57 -16.38 2.27
C GLN A 10 -6.00 -15.24 3.20
N ASN A 11 -5.42 -15.17 4.40
CA ASN A 11 -5.73 -14.11 5.36
C ASN A 11 -5.37 -12.73 4.79
N ALA A 12 -4.20 -12.60 4.15
CA ALA A 12 -3.83 -11.35 3.49
C ALA A 12 -4.82 -10.94 2.38
N GLY A 13 -5.32 -11.91 1.60
CA GLY A 13 -6.36 -11.67 0.59
C GLY A 13 -7.66 -11.17 1.20
N ILE A 14 -8.11 -11.76 2.32
CA ILE A 14 -9.32 -11.34 3.04
C ILE A 14 -9.17 -9.90 3.54
N GLU A 15 -8.09 -9.60 4.27
CA GLU A 15 -7.82 -8.26 4.81
C GLU A 15 -7.78 -7.19 3.70
N LEU A 16 -7.10 -7.48 2.58
CA LEU A 16 -7.04 -6.58 1.42
C LEU A 16 -8.42 -6.36 0.78
N SER A 17 -9.27 -7.38 0.79
CA SER A 17 -10.63 -7.31 0.22
C SER A 17 -11.62 -6.57 1.09
N GLU A 18 -11.37 -6.44 2.39
CA GLU A 18 -12.22 -5.68 3.31
C GLU A 18 -11.72 -4.24 3.48
N ALA A 19 -10.41 -4.00 3.25
CA ALA A 19 -9.78 -2.70 3.41
C ALA A 19 -10.43 -1.61 2.53
N THR A 20 -10.81 -0.51 3.17
CA THR A 20 -11.32 0.70 2.50
C THR A 20 -10.21 1.70 2.14
N LYS A 21 -9.04 1.58 2.78
CA LYS A 21 -7.81 2.32 2.48
C LYS A 21 -6.62 1.37 2.54
N VAL A 22 -5.74 1.44 1.55
CA VAL A 22 -4.46 0.70 1.50
C VAL A 22 -3.33 1.71 1.36
N VAL A 23 -2.35 1.61 2.26
CA VAL A 23 -1.15 2.46 2.26
C VAL A 23 0.07 1.62 1.95
N PHE A 24 0.80 1.99 0.90
CA PHE A 24 2.09 1.39 0.57
C PHE A 24 3.21 2.25 1.14
N ILE A 25 4.10 1.64 1.93
CA ILE A 25 5.19 2.34 2.62
C ILE A 25 6.50 1.60 2.33
N GLY A 26 7.48 2.28 1.73
CA GLY A 26 8.81 1.72 1.50
C GLY A 26 8.86 0.52 0.53
N TYR A 27 7.80 0.31 -0.24
CA TYR A 27 7.71 -0.75 -1.25
C TYR A 27 7.86 -0.16 -2.64
N SER A 28 8.78 -0.68 -3.44
CA SER A 28 9.09 -0.14 -4.78
C SER A 28 8.32 -0.84 -5.92
N LEU A 29 7.40 -1.75 -5.56
CA LEU A 29 6.56 -2.52 -6.47
C LEU A 29 7.33 -3.11 -7.66
N PRO A 30 8.42 -3.86 -7.43
CA PRO A 30 9.28 -4.35 -8.50
C PRO A 30 8.55 -5.38 -9.37
N ALA A 31 8.91 -5.45 -10.65
CA ALA A 31 8.28 -6.37 -11.59
C ALA A 31 8.50 -7.86 -11.24
N ALA A 32 9.57 -8.17 -10.50
CA ALA A 32 9.91 -9.52 -10.05
C ALA A 32 8.92 -10.09 -9.03
N ASP A 33 8.18 -9.25 -8.31
CA ASP A 33 7.24 -9.67 -7.26
C ASP A 33 5.88 -10.06 -7.86
N PHE A 34 5.89 -11.00 -8.80
CA PHE A 34 4.70 -11.37 -9.59
C PHE A 34 3.53 -11.81 -8.70
N GLU A 35 3.77 -12.69 -7.73
CA GLU A 35 2.74 -13.23 -6.85
C GLU A 35 2.12 -12.17 -5.94
N ILE A 36 2.94 -11.26 -5.39
CA ILE A 36 2.46 -10.15 -4.57
C ILE A 36 1.64 -9.19 -5.44
N ARG A 37 2.11 -8.84 -6.64
CA ARG A 37 1.36 -8.00 -7.58
C ARG A 37 0.02 -8.65 -7.97
N GLN A 38 0.00 -9.96 -8.19
CA GLN A 38 -1.24 -10.71 -8.42
C GLN A 38 -2.20 -10.64 -7.23
N LEU A 39 -1.71 -10.87 -6.00
CA LEU A 39 -2.51 -10.73 -4.78
C LEU A 39 -3.12 -9.32 -4.68
N LEU A 40 -2.29 -8.28 -4.76
CA LEU A 40 -2.72 -6.89 -4.66
C LEU A 40 -3.76 -6.55 -5.74
N SER A 41 -3.52 -6.95 -7.00
CA SER A 41 -4.43 -6.65 -8.12
C SER A 41 -5.80 -7.32 -7.98
N ARG A 42 -5.85 -8.50 -7.35
CA ARG A 42 -7.08 -9.29 -7.20
C ARG A 42 -7.90 -8.89 -5.98
N PHE A 43 -7.23 -8.62 -4.86
CA PHE A 43 -7.90 -8.46 -3.58
C PHE A 43 -8.11 -7.01 -3.17
N ILE A 44 -7.32 -6.05 -3.65
CA ILE A 44 -7.60 -4.64 -3.36
C ILE A 44 -8.83 -4.20 -4.15
N ARG A 45 -9.91 -3.87 -3.42
CA ARG A 45 -11.16 -3.37 -3.99
C ARG A 45 -10.91 -2.17 -4.91
N LYS A 46 -11.72 -2.04 -5.96
CA LYS A 46 -11.59 -0.94 -6.94
C LYS A 46 -11.82 0.45 -6.32
N ASP A 47 -12.69 0.52 -5.32
CA ASP A 47 -13.08 1.73 -4.59
C ASP A 47 -12.22 2.00 -3.34
N ALA A 48 -11.27 1.11 -3.02
CA ALA A 48 -10.33 1.34 -1.93
C ALA A 48 -9.46 2.56 -2.24
N LYS A 49 -9.31 3.45 -1.24
CA LYS A 49 -8.41 4.61 -1.30
C LYS A 49 -6.97 4.10 -1.28
N ILE A 50 -6.19 4.46 -2.28
CA ILE A 50 -4.78 4.07 -2.37
C ILE A 50 -3.91 5.25 -2.02
N GLU A 51 -2.94 5.03 -1.14
CA GLU A 51 -1.92 5.99 -0.77
C GLU A 51 -0.54 5.34 -0.86
N VAL A 52 0.43 6.07 -1.38
CA VAL A 52 1.80 5.58 -1.55
C VAL A 52 2.77 6.59 -0.94
N VAL A 53 3.54 6.12 0.02
CA VAL A 53 4.56 6.89 0.73
C VAL A 53 5.91 6.57 0.11
N PHE A 54 6.39 7.51 -0.67
CA PHE A 54 7.71 7.48 -1.27
C PHE A 54 8.71 8.22 -0.37
N HIS A 55 9.92 7.68 -0.27
CA HIS A 55 11.03 8.41 0.32
C HIS A 55 11.22 9.75 -0.42
N PRO A 56 11.65 10.84 0.23
CA PRO A 56 11.84 12.14 -0.42
C PRO A 56 12.76 12.11 -1.65
N THR A 57 13.68 11.14 -1.69
CA THR A 57 14.62 10.91 -2.79
C THR A 57 14.23 9.78 -3.73
N ALA A 58 12.98 9.31 -3.68
CA ALA A 58 12.49 8.25 -4.57
C ALA A 58 12.59 8.67 -6.03
N LYS A 59 12.92 7.71 -6.89
CA LYS A 59 13.07 7.97 -8.32
C LYS A 59 11.72 8.00 -9.01
N THR A 60 11.62 8.75 -10.12
CA THR A 60 10.42 8.80 -10.97
C THR A 60 9.99 7.41 -11.43
N GLU A 61 10.95 6.52 -11.73
CA GLU A 61 10.71 5.13 -12.12
C GLU A 61 9.89 4.34 -11.09
N GLU A 62 10.11 4.58 -9.79
CA GLU A 62 9.37 3.90 -8.73
C GLU A 62 7.91 4.36 -8.72
N ILE A 63 7.68 5.66 -8.92
CA ILE A 63 6.35 6.25 -9.00
C ILE A 63 5.61 5.73 -10.26
N ASP A 64 6.31 5.64 -11.38
CA ASP A 64 5.73 5.16 -12.64
C ASP A 64 5.31 3.69 -12.57
N ARG A 65 6.00 2.84 -11.79
CA ARG A 65 5.55 1.46 -11.54
C ARG A 65 4.17 1.42 -10.88
N TYR A 66 3.91 2.32 -9.94
CA TYR A 66 2.61 2.43 -9.29
C TYR A 66 1.53 2.90 -10.25
N ARG A 67 1.84 3.90 -11.09
CA ARG A 67 0.93 4.38 -12.14
C ARG A 67 0.57 3.26 -13.13
N ILE A 68 1.56 2.51 -13.59
CA ILE A 68 1.34 1.37 -14.51
C ILE A 68 0.53 0.26 -13.83
N PHE A 69 0.82 -0.05 -12.56
CA PHE A 69 0.15 -1.13 -11.85
C PHE A 69 -1.31 -0.82 -11.53
N PHE A 70 -1.60 0.41 -11.10
CA PHE A 70 -2.96 0.83 -10.77
C PHE A 70 -3.74 1.34 -11.98
N GLY A 71 -3.07 1.60 -13.10
CA GLY A 71 -3.68 2.04 -14.36
C GLY A 71 -4.42 3.36 -14.16
N ASP A 72 -5.71 3.37 -14.52
CA ASP A 72 -6.58 4.55 -14.39
C ASP A 72 -6.99 4.87 -12.94
N ARG A 73 -6.66 4.00 -11.98
CA ARG A 73 -6.99 4.24 -10.56
C ARG A 73 -6.07 5.32 -10.00
N GLN A 74 -6.66 6.39 -9.50
CA GLN A 74 -5.91 7.43 -8.80
C GLN A 74 -5.41 6.92 -7.43
N PHE A 75 -4.18 7.30 -7.09
CA PHE A 75 -3.63 7.12 -5.75
C PHE A 75 -3.03 8.44 -5.25
N THR A 76 -3.02 8.62 -3.94
CA THR A 76 -2.40 9.79 -3.30
C THR A 76 -0.91 9.53 -3.12
N GLU A 77 -0.08 10.40 -3.67
CA GLU A 77 1.38 10.39 -3.50
C GLU A 77 1.77 11.21 -2.25
N LYS A 78 2.60 10.63 -1.38
CA LYS A 78 3.23 11.33 -0.25
C LYS A 78 4.74 11.19 -0.36
N ARG A 79 5.47 12.32 -0.39
CA ARG A 79 6.94 12.34 -0.38
C ARG A 79 7.46 12.77 0.97
N MET A 80 7.72 11.79 1.82
CA MET A 80 8.19 11.99 3.18
C MET A 80 8.83 10.70 3.70
N THR A 81 9.64 10.82 4.74
CA THR A 81 10.17 9.65 5.43
C THR A 81 9.04 8.88 6.12
N VAL A 82 9.28 7.61 6.45
CA VAL A 82 8.30 6.79 7.18
C VAL A 82 7.98 7.40 8.54
N GLY A 83 8.99 7.97 9.22
CA GLY A 83 8.80 8.64 10.51
C GLY A 83 7.83 9.81 10.40
N GLU A 84 8.09 10.74 9.48
CA GLU A 84 7.21 11.89 9.23
C GLU A 84 5.79 11.47 8.85
N TYR A 85 5.66 10.40 8.06
CA TYR A 85 4.35 9.86 7.71
C TYR A 85 3.59 9.36 8.94
N VAL A 86 4.25 8.56 9.78
CA VAL A 86 3.67 8.03 11.01
C VAL A 86 3.29 9.17 11.96
N ASP A 87 4.14 10.17 12.13
CA ASP A 87 3.86 11.35 12.96
C ASP A 87 2.64 12.14 12.45
N SER A 88 2.48 12.23 11.12
CA SER A 88 1.32 12.90 10.51
C SER A 88 -0.01 12.19 10.81
N LEU A 89 0.00 10.86 10.99
CA LEU A 89 -1.21 10.09 11.33
C LEU A 89 -1.68 10.38 12.76
N PHE A 90 -0.75 10.64 13.68
CA PHE A 90 -1.07 10.93 15.07
C PHE A 90 -1.36 12.41 15.33
N SER A 91 -0.85 13.30 14.48
CA SER A 91 -1.08 14.75 14.57
C SER A 91 -2.55 15.15 14.28
N ASP A 92 -3.26 14.35 13.48
CA ASP A 92 -4.66 14.58 13.10
C ASP A 92 -5.67 14.04 14.13
N THR A 93 -5.20 13.44 15.23
CA THR A 93 -6.08 12.90 16.28
C THR A 93 -6.18 13.91 17.43
N PRO A 94 -7.31 14.61 17.64
CA PRO A 94 -7.49 15.38 18.85
C PRO A 94 -7.39 14.41 20.04
N LEU A 95 -6.41 14.65 20.92
CA LEU A 95 -6.28 14.00 22.21
C LEU A 95 -7.63 14.08 22.92
N LYS A 96 -8.37 12.96 22.98
CA LYS A 96 -9.56 12.85 23.83
C LYS A 96 -9.05 12.88 25.28
N PRO A 97 -9.36 13.90 26.10
CA PRO A 97 -8.97 13.89 27.49
C PRO A 97 -9.64 12.69 28.18
N ARG A 98 -8.84 11.96 28.96
CA ARG A 98 -9.31 10.90 29.87
C ARG A 98 -10.23 11.46 30.94
#